data_AF-A0A1F9ZW62-F1
#
_entry.id   AF-A0A1F9ZW62-F1
#
_cell.length_a   1.000
_cell.length_b   1.000
_cell.length_c   1.000
_cell.angle_alpha   90.00
_cell.angle_beta   90.00
_cell.angle_gamma   90.00
#
_symmetry.space_group_name_H-M   'P 1'
#
loop_
_entity.id
_entity.type
_entity.pdbx_description
1 polymer ?
#
loop_
_entity_poly.entity_id
_entity_poly.type
_entity_poly.pdbx_seq_one_letter_code
_entity_poly.pdbx_strand_id
1 'polypeptide(L)'
;MAVAVLIGLLLNLNRDEWFVAITFGVVIDADHLLAAPRYISDNGLGAIMRPSWDDASGLPWKSLFHEPVGAFFVVPLAIGWRYMVPFIFWGTHVAADELQMATLGQSAIIESVLLSVVVAGILYITYSRWSALSQEPSFQRFLTQSWAQARTWFSRLGASIRVP
;
A
#
# COMPACT_ATOMS: atom_id res chain seq x y z
N MET A 1 1.10 -0.60 0.78
CA MET A 1 -0.33 -0.24 0.57
C MET A 1 -0.90 0.84 1.52
N ALA A 2 -0.88 0.70 2.86
CA ALA A 2 -1.52 1.68 3.75
C ALA A 2 -0.98 3.11 3.62
N VAL A 3 0.35 3.26 3.50
CA VAL A 3 1.01 4.56 3.25
C VAL A 3 0.49 5.20 1.95
N ALA A 4 0.36 4.39 0.90
CA ALA A 4 -0.15 4.79 -0.41
C ALA A 4 -1.58 5.35 -0.31
N VAL A 5 -2.43 4.71 0.50
CA VAL A 5 -3.80 5.20 0.79
C VAL A 5 -3.76 6.54 1.52
N LEU A 6 -2.90 6.70 2.53
CA LEU A 6 -2.78 7.96 3.26
C LEU A 6 -2.31 9.10 2.33
N ILE A 7 -1.32 8.86 1.49
CA ILE A 7 -0.84 9.84 0.50
C ILE A 7 -1.95 10.23 -0.47
N GLY A 8 -2.67 9.25 -1.03
CA GLY A 8 -3.76 9.54 -1.95
C GLY A 8 -4.88 10.37 -1.31
N LEU A 9 -5.16 10.14 -0.02
CA LEU A 9 -6.10 10.96 0.74
C LEU A 9 -5.58 12.39 0.96
N LEU A 10 -4.30 12.56 1.33
CA LEU A 10 -3.66 13.86 1.55
C LEU A 10 -3.60 14.70 0.26
N LEU A 11 -3.31 14.06 -0.87
CA LEU A 11 -3.29 14.71 -2.19
C LEU A 11 -4.69 14.94 -2.77
N ASN A 12 -5.73 14.41 -2.10
CA ASN A 12 -7.12 14.47 -2.56
C ASN A 12 -7.28 13.94 -4.00
N LEU A 13 -6.67 12.79 -4.29
CA LEU A 13 -6.68 12.19 -5.62
C LEU A 13 -8.12 11.97 -6.11
N ASN A 14 -8.33 12.28 -7.39
CA ASN A 14 -9.56 11.95 -8.09
C ASN A 14 -9.61 10.46 -8.48
N ARG A 15 -10.72 10.02 -9.09
CA ARG A 15 -10.94 8.61 -9.43
C ARG A 15 -9.85 8.03 -10.35
N ASP A 16 -9.43 8.79 -11.35
CA ASP A 16 -8.46 8.33 -12.35
C ASP A 16 -7.05 8.27 -11.74
N GLU A 17 -6.72 9.23 -10.90
CA GLU A 17 -5.49 9.25 -10.11
C GLU A 17 -5.42 8.10 -9.11
N TRP A 18 -6.54 7.75 -8.47
CA TRP A 18 -6.61 6.55 -7.62
C TRP A 18 -6.42 5.27 -8.40
N PHE A 19 -7.02 5.17 -9.59
CA PHE A 19 -6.82 4.02 -10.46
C PHE A 19 -5.34 3.86 -10.84
N VAL A 20 -4.69 4.96 -11.23
CA VAL A 20 -3.25 5.02 -11.51
C VAL A 20 -2.42 4.64 -10.28
N ALA A 21 -2.71 5.21 -9.11
CA ALA A 21 -1.99 4.94 -7.86
C ALA A 21 -2.06 3.45 -7.46
N ILE A 22 -3.26 2.86 -7.52
CA ILE A 22 -3.47 1.44 -7.16
C ILE A 22 -2.80 0.53 -8.19
N THR A 23 -2.97 0.81 -9.48
CA THR A 23 -2.35 0.02 -10.55
C THR A 23 -0.84 0.06 -10.43
N PHE A 24 -0.27 1.25 -10.26
CA PHE A 24 1.17 1.41 -10.09
C PHE A 24 1.67 0.71 -8.82
N GLY A 25 0.98 0.88 -7.69
CA GLY A 25 1.33 0.23 -6.43
C GLY A 25 1.24 -1.29 -6.46
N VAL A 26 0.36 -1.88 -7.29
CA VAL A 26 0.34 -3.33 -7.51
C VAL A 26 1.48 -3.77 -8.43
N VAL A 27 1.72 -3.01 -9.51
CA VAL A 27 2.75 -3.37 -10.50
C VAL A 27 4.16 -3.27 -9.91
N ILE A 28 4.41 -2.27 -9.07
CA ILE A 28 5.73 -2.05 -8.48
C ILE A 28 6.13 -3.19 -7.53
N ASP A 29 5.16 -3.75 -6.80
CA ASP A 29 5.35 -4.85 -5.84
C ASP A 29 5.08 -6.24 -6.48
N ALA A 30 4.80 -6.32 -7.78
CA ALA A 30 4.45 -7.57 -8.46
C ALA A 30 5.64 -8.53 -8.56
N ASP A 31 6.86 -8.00 -8.51
CA ASP A 31 8.11 -8.74 -8.43
C ASP A 31 8.17 -9.65 -7.20
N HIS A 32 7.59 -9.24 -6.06
CA HIS A 32 7.49 -10.09 -4.88
C HIS A 32 6.65 -11.35 -5.12
N LEU A 33 5.64 -11.30 -5.99
CA LEU A 33 4.87 -12.50 -6.37
C LEU A 33 5.71 -13.49 -7.19
N LEU A 34 6.73 -13.00 -7.90
CA LEU A 34 7.67 -13.83 -8.66
C LEU A 34 8.78 -14.40 -7.75
N ALA A 35 9.20 -13.65 -6.73
CA ALA A 35 10.19 -14.08 -5.75
C ALA A 35 9.62 -15.03 -4.68
N ALA A 36 8.34 -14.87 -4.32
CA ALA A 36 7.70 -15.62 -3.24
C ALA A 36 7.76 -17.15 -3.38
N PRO A 37 7.52 -17.78 -4.55
CA PRO A 37 7.58 -19.24 -4.67
C PRO A 37 8.95 -19.80 -4.31
N ARG A 38 10.02 -19.11 -4.72
CA ARG A 38 11.40 -19.51 -4.44
C ARG A 38 11.73 -19.33 -2.96
N TYR A 39 11.40 -18.17 -2.38
CA TYR A 39 11.63 -17.93 -0.96
C TYR A 39 10.88 -18.91 -0.06
N ILE A 40 9.64 -19.28 -0.41
CA ILE A 40 8.87 -20.32 0.30
C ILE A 40 9.53 -21.70 0.14
N SER A 41 10.07 -22.02 -1.04
CA SER A 41 10.83 -23.26 -1.25
C SER A 41 12.06 -23.33 -0.35
N ASP A 42 12.77 -22.22 -0.19
CA ASP A 42 14.05 -22.17 0.51
C ASP A 42 13.89 -22.04 2.04
N ASN A 43 12.80 -21.40 2.51
CA ASN A 43 12.59 -21.08 3.94
C ASN A 43 11.32 -21.70 4.56
N GLY A 44 10.48 -22.36 3.75
CA GLY A 44 9.20 -22.92 4.16
C GLY A 44 8.09 -21.88 4.35
N LEU A 45 6.84 -22.33 4.43
CA LEU A 45 5.67 -21.46 4.60
C LEU A 45 5.68 -20.63 5.90
N GLY A 46 6.36 -21.13 6.94
CA GLY A 46 6.50 -20.40 8.21
C GLY A 46 7.26 -19.07 8.07
N ALA A 47 8.11 -18.94 7.05
CA ALA A 47 8.88 -17.74 6.77
C ALA A 47 8.02 -16.57 6.25
N ILE A 48 6.80 -16.82 5.77
CA ILE A 48 5.84 -15.77 5.42
C ILE A 48 5.39 -15.00 6.68
N MET A 49 5.28 -15.70 7.81
CA MET A 49 4.81 -15.13 9.08
C MET A 49 5.95 -14.50 9.90
N ARG A 50 7.21 -14.74 9.49
CA ARG A 50 8.42 -14.19 10.09
C ARG A 50 9.44 -13.89 8.98
N PRO A 51 9.16 -12.91 8.11
CA PRO A 51 10.08 -12.59 7.04
C PRO A 51 11.42 -12.14 7.63
N SER A 52 12.50 -12.83 7.29
CA SER A 52 13.84 -12.27 7.44
C SER A 52 14.15 -11.51 6.16
N TRP A 53 14.48 -10.22 6.28
CA TRP A 53 14.79 -9.41 5.10
C TRP A 53 16.19 -9.72 4.54
N ASP A 54 16.97 -10.49 5.30
CA ASP A 54 18.11 -11.25 4.83
C ASP A 54 17.67 -12.72 4.78
N ASP A 55 17.33 -13.21 3.60
CA ASP A 55 17.02 -14.63 3.40
C ASP A 55 18.30 -15.48 3.29
N ALA A 56 19.48 -14.86 3.49
CA ALA A 56 20.81 -15.44 3.34
C ALA A 56 21.04 -16.13 1.99
N SER A 57 20.13 -15.95 1.01
CA SER A 57 20.18 -16.63 -0.29
C SER A 57 21.20 -15.99 -1.23
N GLY A 58 21.69 -14.79 -0.88
CA GLY A 58 22.56 -13.98 -1.72
C GLY A 58 21.87 -13.39 -2.95
N LEU A 59 20.54 -13.46 -3.02
CA LEU A 59 19.75 -12.92 -4.14
C LEU A 59 18.93 -11.71 -3.67
N PRO A 60 18.85 -10.65 -4.49
CA PRO A 60 18.07 -9.48 -4.12
C PRO A 60 16.58 -9.80 -4.12
N TRP A 61 15.93 -9.65 -2.95
CA TRP A 61 14.48 -9.63 -2.78
C TRP A 61 13.81 -8.44 -3.49
N LYS A 62 14.62 -7.43 -3.84
CA LYS A 62 14.22 -6.16 -4.44
C LYS A 62 14.39 -6.19 -5.96
N SER A 63 13.38 -5.77 -6.72
CA SER A 63 13.54 -5.50 -8.15
C SER A 63 14.14 -4.13 -8.46
N LEU A 64 14.35 -3.90 -9.76
CA LEU A 64 14.75 -2.62 -10.36
C LEU A 64 13.94 -1.41 -9.86
N PHE A 65 12.66 -1.59 -9.51
CA PHE A 65 11.81 -0.47 -9.09
C PHE A 65 12.05 -0.01 -7.65
N HIS A 66 12.78 -0.78 -6.85
CA HIS A 66 13.23 -0.39 -5.52
C HIS A 66 14.53 0.42 -5.55
N GLU A 67 15.16 0.53 -6.73
CA GLU A 67 16.43 1.22 -6.93
C GLU A 67 16.24 2.56 -7.66
N PRO A 68 17.13 3.55 -7.49
CA PRO A 68 17.08 4.83 -8.20
C PRO A 68 17.04 4.67 -9.73
N VAL A 69 17.63 3.60 -10.27
CA VAL A 69 17.60 3.28 -11.71
C VAL A 69 16.18 3.00 -12.23
N GLY A 70 15.23 2.62 -11.35
CA GLY A 70 13.81 2.51 -11.69
C GLY A 70 13.19 3.80 -12.24
N ALA A 71 13.80 4.97 -11.95
CA ALA A 71 13.39 6.27 -12.49
C ALA A 71 13.30 6.28 -14.03
N PHE A 72 14.17 5.53 -14.73
CA PHE A 72 14.16 5.45 -16.20
C PHE A 72 12.85 4.88 -16.76
N PHE A 73 12.11 4.12 -15.96
CA PHE A 73 10.81 3.55 -16.35
C PHE A 73 9.66 4.37 -15.76
N VAL A 74 9.80 4.81 -14.51
CA VAL A 74 8.74 5.54 -13.80
C VAL A 74 8.54 6.96 -14.35
N VAL A 75 9.61 7.67 -14.69
CA VAL A 75 9.49 9.05 -15.21
C VAL A 75 8.73 9.09 -16.54
N PRO A 76 9.04 8.25 -17.56
CA PRO A 76 8.23 8.19 -18.77
C PRO A 76 6.77 7.80 -18.52
N LEU A 77 6.49 6.91 -17.58
CA LEU A 77 5.11 6.55 -17.21
C LEU A 77 4.37 7.72 -16.57
N ALA A 78 5.01 8.46 -15.66
CA ALA A 78 4.43 9.66 -15.06
C ALA A 78 4.14 10.75 -16.11
N ILE A 79 5.07 10.96 -17.05
CA ILE A 79 4.88 11.88 -18.18
C ILE A 79 3.75 11.40 -19.10
N GLY A 80 3.76 10.12 -19.48
CA GLY A 80 2.80 9.52 -20.40
C GLY A 80 1.37 9.50 -19.86
N TRP A 81 1.22 9.25 -18.56
CA TRP A 81 -0.08 9.33 -17.88
C TRP A 81 -0.47 10.76 -17.53
N ARG A 82 0.43 11.75 -17.70
CA ARG A 82 0.21 13.15 -17.33
C ARG A 82 -0.15 13.35 -15.85
N TYR A 83 0.30 12.43 -15.01
CA TYR A 83 0.11 12.46 -13.57
C TYR A 83 1.45 12.30 -12.88
N MET A 84 1.74 13.14 -11.89
CA MET A 84 2.90 12.94 -11.02
C MET A 84 2.70 11.76 -10.05
N VAL A 85 1.49 11.18 -10.01
CA VAL A 85 1.12 10.10 -9.08
C VAL A 85 2.10 8.92 -9.10
N PRO A 86 2.50 8.33 -10.25
CA PRO A 86 3.47 7.22 -10.25
C PRO A 86 4.81 7.63 -9.64
N PHE A 87 5.28 8.85 -9.94
CA PHE A 87 6.55 9.35 -9.44
C PHE A 87 6.53 9.57 -7.93
N ILE A 88 5.45 10.14 -7.39
CA ILE A 88 5.27 10.35 -5.94
C ILE A 88 5.22 9.00 -5.21
N PHE A 89 4.46 8.03 -5.73
CA PHE A 89 4.30 6.73 -5.10
C PHE A 89 5.59 5.91 -5.18
N TRP A 90 6.29 5.92 -6.33
CA TRP A 90 7.62 5.34 -6.47
C TRP A 90 8.65 5.98 -5.54
N GLY A 91 8.72 7.31 -5.51
CA GLY A 91 9.68 8.01 -4.65
C GLY A 91 9.42 7.73 -3.18
N THR A 92 8.16 7.63 -2.77
CA THR A 92 7.79 7.21 -1.41
C THR A 92 8.24 5.78 -1.12
N HIS A 93 8.04 4.87 -2.09
CA HIS A 93 8.42 3.47 -1.98
C HIS A 93 9.93 3.32 -1.76
N VAL A 94 10.75 3.91 -2.63
CA VAL A 94 12.21 3.91 -2.51
C VAL A 94 12.66 4.57 -1.20
N ALA A 95 12.06 5.71 -0.82
CA ALA A 95 12.40 6.37 0.44
C ALA A 95 12.07 5.53 1.67
N ALA A 96 10.97 4.77 1.64
CA ALA A 96 10.61 3.85 2.71
C ALA A 96 11.61 2.70 2.80
N ASP A 97 12.03 2.13 1.67
CA ASP A 97 13.06 1.10 1.59
C ASP A 97 14.40 1.58 2.16
N GLU A 98 14.84 2.78 1.78
CA GLU A 98 16.08 3.39 2.28
C GLU A 98 16.01 3.69 3.78
N LEU A 99 14.89 4.26 4.24
CA LEU A 99 14.66 4.49 5.67
C LEU A 99 14.72 3.17 6.45
N GLN A 100 14.15 2.10 5.87
CA GLN A 100 14.15 0.79 6.49
C GLN A 100 15.55 0.19 6.61
N MET A 101 16.37 0.32 5.57
CA MET A 101 17.78 -0.09 5.61
C MET A 101 18.61 0.75 6.58
N ALA A 102 18.40 2.06 6.61
CA ALA A 102 19.23 3.00 7.37
C ALA A 102 18.87 3.07 8.87
N THR A 103 17.60 2.88 9.24
CA THR A 103 17.12 3.19 10.60
C THR A 103 16.33 2.07 11.28
N LEU A 104 15.68 1.18 10.53
CA LEU A 104 14.66 0.31 11.11
C LEU A 104 15.19 -1.03 11.60
N GLY A 105 16.42 -1.43 11.26
CA GLY A 105 17.03 -2.68 11.76
C GLY A 105 16.12 -3.91 11.60
N GLN A 106 15.20 -3.90 10.62
CA GLN A 106 14.17 -4.91 10.40
C GLN A 106 13.24 -5.13 11.64
N SER A 107 12.97 -4.09 12.42
CA SER A 107 12.20 -4.19 13.66
C SER A 107 10.69 -4.06 13.41
N ALA A 108 9.98 -5.19 13.57
CA ALA A 108 8.52 -5.26 13.50
C ALA A 108 7.80 -4.27 14.43
N ILE A 109 8.44 -3.83 15.54
CA ILE A 109 7.88 -2.83 16.46
C ILE A 109 7.77 -1.48 15.75
N ILE A 110 8.80 -1.04 15.03
CA ILE A 110 8.80 0.28 14.41
C ILE A 110 7.84 0.29 13.22
N GLU A 111 7.80 -0.78 12.43
CA GLU A 111 6.80 -0.97 11.39
C GLU A 111 5.37 -0.90 11.95
N SER A 112 5.13 -1.51 13.11
CA SER A 112 3.83 -1.46 13.80
C SER A 112 3.46 -0.04 14.26
N VAL A 113 4.44 0.73 14.75
CA VAL A 113 4.24 2.15 15.11
C VAL A 113 3.91 2.97 13.87
N LEU A 114 4.68 2.83 12.79
CA LEU A 114 4.44 3.53 11.52
C LEU A 114 3.04 3.18 10.98
N LEU A 115 2.68 1.90 10.96
CA LEU A 115 1.36 1.45 10.55
C LEU A 115 0.26 2.08 11.40
N SER A 116 0.44 2.13 12.72
CA SER A 116 -0.54 2.74 13.63
C SER A 116 -0.73 4.22 13.36
N VAL A 117 0.35 4.97 13.11
CA VAL A 117 0.31 6.39 12.73
C VAL A 117 -0.41 6.57 11.40
N VAL A 118 -0.11 5.73 10.41
CA VAL A 118 -0.72 5.77 9.07
C VAL A 118 -2.23 5.49 9.16
N VAL A 119 -2.62 4.46 9.90
CA VAL A 119 -4.03 4.10 10.14
C VAL A 119 -4.75 5.24 10.86
N ALA A 120 -4.14 5.83 11.89
CA ALA A 120 -4.71 6.98 12.59
C ALA A 120 -4.92 8.18 11.65
N GLY A 121 -3.96 8.47 10.77
CA GLY A 121 -4.08 9.51 9.74
C GLY A 121 -5.22 9.26 8.76
N ILE A 122 -5.35 8.03 8.26
CA ILE A 122 -6.46 7.63 7.38
C ILE A 122 -7.80 7.82 8.09
N LEU A 123 -7.93 7.32 9.33
CA LEU A 123 -9.14 7.47 10.13
C LEU A 123 -9.46 8.94 10.38
N TYR A 124 -8.46 9.75 10.70
CA TYR A 124 -8.64 11.18 10.92
C TYR A 124 -9.20 11.88 9.67
N ILE A 125 -8.57 11.70 8.51
CA ILE A 125 -9.01 12.36 7.27
C ILE A 125 -10.40 11.90 6.86
N THR A 126 -10.65 10.58 6.87
CA THR A 126 -11.93 10.01 6.47
C THR A 126 -13.07 10.40 7.42
N TYR A 127 -12.81 10.37 8.72
CA TYR A 127 -13.76 10.86 9.72
C TYR A 127 -14.04 12.35 9.56
N SER A 128 -13.01 13.17 9.34
CA SER A 128 -13.15 14.63 9.20
C SER A 128 -13.98 15.01 7.96
N ARG A 129 -13.81 14.29 6.85
CA ARG A 129 -14.63 14.48 5.63
C ARG A 129 -16.07 14.05 5.85
N TRP A 130 -16.27 12.91 6.52
CA TRP A 130 -17.62 12.41 6.82
C TRP A 130 -18.36 13.31 7.82
N SER A 131 -17.67 13.78 8.87
CA SER A 131 -18.27 14.61 9.92
C SER A 131 -18.71 15.96 9.39
N ALA A 132 -17.97 16.54 8.44
CA ALA A 132 -18.33 17.79 7.76
C ALA A 132 -19.65 17.69 6.96
N LEU A 133 -20.06 16.49 6.56
CA LEU A 133 -21.29 16.23 5.80
C LEU A 133 -22.42 15.68 6.67
N SER A 134 -22.17 15.41 7.95
CA SER A 134 -23.10 14.73 8.84
C SER A 134 -23.81 15.71 9.78
N GLN A 135 -25.12 15.56 9.94
CA GLN A 135 -25.91 16.41 10.86
C GLN A 135 -25.61 16.13 12.34
N GLU A 136 -25.29 14.88 12.68
CA GLU A 136 -24.96 14.46 14.05
C GLU A 136 -23.68 13.61 14.05
N PRO A 137 -22.50 14.26 13.94
CA PRO A 137 -21.23 13.55 13.81
C PRO A 137 -20.87 12.82 15.10
N SER A 138 -20.61 11.51 15.00
CA SER A 138 -19.97 10.75 16.07
C SER A 138 -19.07 9.66 15.49
N PHE A 139 -17.94 9.43 16.14
CA PHE A 139 -16.97 8.44 15.67
C PHE A 139 -17.56 7.01 15.64
N GLN A 140 -18.38 6.67 16.64
CA GLN A 140 -19.06 5.37 16.69
C GLN A 140 -20.00 5.17 15.49
N ARG A 141 -20.75 6.21 15.07
CA ARG A 141 -21.62 6.15 13.88
C ARG A 141 -20.82 6.03 12.61
N PHE A 142 -19.73 6.80 12.48
CA PHE A 142 -18.79 6.66 11.37
C PHE A 142 -18.27 5.22 11.23
N LEU A 143 -17.83 4.60 12.33
CA LEU A 143 -17.35 3.21 12.31
C LEU A 143 -18.45 2.22 11.93
N THR A 144 -19.64 2.37 12.51
CA THR A 144 -20.78 1.48 12.22
C THR A 144 -21.19 1.56 10.75
N GLN A 145 -21.24 2.77 10.19
CA GLN A 145 -21.59 3.00 8.79
C GLN A 145 -20.49 2.46 7.86
N SER A 146 -19.22 2.75 8.15
CA SER A 146 -18.09 2.25 7.37
C SER A 146 -18.06 0.72 7.33
N TRP A 147 -18.32 0.07 8.48
CA TRP A 147 -18.43 -1.38 8.57
C TRP A 147 -19.59 -1.96 7.76
N ALA A 148 -20.77 -1.34 7.84
CA ALA A 148 -21.94 -1.75 7.05
C ALA A 148 -21.68 -1.63 5.54
N GLN A 149 -21.00 -0.55 5.12
CA GLN A 149 -20.62 -0.33 3.74
C GLN A 149 -19.62 -1.40 3.28
N ALA A 150 -18.56 -1.65 4.04
CA ALA A 150 -17.57 -2.69 3.74
C ALA A 150 -18.21 -4.08 3.59
N ARG A 151 -19.10 -4.46 4.51
CA ARG A 151 -19.86 -5.73 4.42
C ARG A 151 -20.66 -5.84 3.13
N THR A 152 -21.30 -4.75 2.69
CA THR A 152 -22.08 -4.71 1.46
C THR A 152 -21.19 -4.87 0.22
N TRP A 153 -19.99 -4.28 0.22
CA TRP A 153 -19.03 -4.48 -0.87
C TRP A 153 -18.56 -5.93 -0.96
N PHE A 154 -18.18 -6.54 0.18
CA PHE A 154 -17.75 -7.93 0.20
C PHE A 154 -18.86 -8.91 -0.20
N SER A 155 -20.11 -8.66 0.20
CA SER A 155 -21.23 -9.51 -0.21
C SER A 155 -21.50 -9.43 -1.71
N ARG A 156 -21.37 -8.24 -2.32
CA ARG A 156 -21.49 -8.05 -3.78
C ARG A 156 -20.37 -8.74 -4.55
N LEU A 157 -19.13 -8.64 -4.08
CA LEU A 157 -18.00 -9.37 -4.68
C LEU A 157 -18.23 -10.89 -4.61
N GLY A 158 -18.64 -11.40 -3.44
CA GLY A 158 -18.95 -12.82 -3.26
C GLY A 158 -20.13 -13.32 -4.09
N ALA A 159 -21.10 -12.46 -4.40
CA ALA A 159 -22.20 -12.78 -5.31
C ALA A 159 -21.76 -12.76 -6.79
N SER A 160 -20.90 -11.81 -7.18
CA SER A 160 -20.40 -11.72 -8.56
C SER A 160 -19.49 -12.87 -8.98
N ILE A 161 -18.82 -13.52 -8.02
CA ILE A 161 -17.96 -14.70 -8.24
C ILE A 161 -18.78 -16.00 -8.34
N ARG A 162 -20.05 -15.99 -7.93
CA ARG A 162 -20.96 -17.17 -7.93
C ARG A 162 -21.98 -17.16 -9.08
N VAL A 163 -21.80 -16.33 -10.09
CA VAL A 163 -22.59 -16.41 -11.32
C VAL A 163 -21.81 -17.32 -12.28
N PRO A 164 -22.37 -18.48 -12.71
CA PRO A 164 -21.73 -19.38 -13.67
C PRO A 164 -21.59 -18.75 -15.06
#